data_AF-A0A2D4NK50-F1
#
_entry.id   AF-A0A2D4NK50-F1
#
_cell.length_a   1.000
_cell.length_b   1.000
_cell.length_c   1.000
_cell.angle_alpha   90.00
_cell.angle_beta   90.00
_cell.angle_gamma   90.00
#
_symmetry.space_group_name_H-M   'P 1'
#
loop_
_entity.id
_entity.type
_entity.pdbx_description
1 polymer ?
#
loop_
_entity_poly.entity_id
_entity_poly.type
_entity_poly.pdbx_seq_one_letter_code
_entity_poly.pdbx_strand_id
1 'polypeptide(L)'
;MKASGKQQLLEEKLNEQLEEQRQEQALQRYRSEADELDHWLVNTQASLNTTLVTDEEPMDMDSQLVDCQNMLVEIEQKVVTLSELSVHSENLLMEGKAQTKDEAEQLALKLRTLKGSLLELQRILHDKQINIQQGAIQEK
;
A
#
# COMPACT_ATOMS: atom_id res chain seq x y z
N MET A 1 -45.54 -30.94 -3.69
CA MET A 1 -44.11 -30.78 -3.35
C MET A 1 -43.31 -30.01 -4.43
N LYS A 2 -43.85 -28.96 -5.08
CA LYS A 2 -43.13 -28.18 -6.13
C LYS A 2 -42.83 -26.71 -5.74
N ALA A 3 -43.34 -26.23 -4.60
CA ALA A 3 -43.16 -24.85 -4.16
C ALA A 3 -41.80 -24.61 -3.47
N SER A 4 -41.31 -25.60 -2.71
CA SER A 4 -40.08 -25.47 -1.92
C SER A 4 -38.82 -25.28 -2.78
N GLY A 5 -38.66 -26.02 -3.88
CA GLY A 5 -37.49 -25.88 -4.75
C GLY A 5 -37.43 -24.54 -5.51
N LYS A 6 -38.59 -23.93 -5.81
CA LYS A 6 -38.62 -22.59 -6.45
C LYS A 6 -38.26 -21.48 -5.46
N GLN A 7 -38.63 -21.64 -4.18
CA GLN A 7 -38.22 -20.69 -3.13
C GLN A 7 -36.72 -20.79 -2.83
N GLN A 8 -36.17 -22.01 -2.72
CA GLN A 8 -34.73 -22.21 -2.50
C GLN A 8 -33.87 -21.57 -3.59
N LEU A 9 -34.22 -21.77 -4.87
CA LEU A 9 -33.49 -21.14 -5.98
C LEU A 9 -33.57 -19.61 -5.98
N LEU A 10 -34.64 -19.02 -5.44
CA LEU A 10 -34.75 -17.57 -5.32
C LEU A 10 -33.91 -17.03 -4.16
N GLU A 11 -33.85 -17.75 -3.05
CA GLU A 11 -32.99 -17.43 -1.90
C GLU A 11 -31.51 -17.53 -2.28
N GLU A 12 -31.10 -18.59 -2.98
CA GLU A 12 -29.72 -18.77 -3.46
C GLU A 12 -29.31 -17.62 -4.38
N LYS A 13 -30.15 -17.26 -5.36
CA LYS A 13 -29.88 -16.13 -6.26
C LYS A 13 -29.79 -14.79 -5.54
N LEU A 14 -30.66 -14.56 -4.54
CA LEU A 14 -30.62 -13.32 -3.77
C LEU A 14 -29.34 -13.24 -2.93
N ASN A 15 -28.92 -14.36 -2.33
CA ASN A 15 -27.68 -14.43 -1.56
C ASN A 15 -26.45 -14.23 -2.45
N GLU A 16 -26.45 -14.82 -3.65
CA GLU A 16 -25.40 -14.64 -4.66
C GLU A 16 -25.25 -13.17 -5.09
N GLN A 17 -26.34 -12.43 -5.25
CA GLN A 17 -26.32 -11.01 -5.61
C GLN A 17 -25.83 -10.13 -4.45
N LEU A 18 -26.20 -10.47 -3.21
CA LEU A 18 -25.75 -9.74 -2.03
C LEU A 18 -24.24 -9.92 -1.82
N GLU A 19 -23.74 -11.14 -2.06
CA GLU A 19 -22.31 -11.44 -1.99
C GLU A 19 -21.52 -10.69 -3.07
N GLU A 20 -22.04 -10.62 -4.31
CA GLU A 20 -21.46 -9.78 -5.38
C GLU A 20 -21.33 -8.33 -4.95
N GLN A 21 -22.43 -7.73 -4.47
CA GLN A 21 -22.42 -6.34 -4.04
C GLN A 21 -21.41 -6.09 -2.91
N ARG A 22 -21.28 -7.04 -1.98
CA ARG A 22 -20.31 -6.95 -0.89
C ARG A 22 -18.88 -7.01 -1.40
N GLN A 23 -18.59 -7.90 -2.35
CA GLN A 23 -17.26 -8.00 -2.98
C GLN A 23 -16.92 -6.71 -3.73
N GLU A 24 -17.85 -6.15 -4.51
CA GLU A 24 -17.65 -4.88 -5.22
C GLU A 24 -17.36 -3.72 -4.25
N GLN A 25 -18.09 -3.62 -3.13
CA GLN A 25 -17.83 -2.60 -2.12
C GLN A 25 -16.48 -2.76 -1.43
N ALA A 26 -16.07 -4.00 -1.14
CA ALA A 26 -14.76 -4.28 -0.55
C ALA A 26 -13.64 -3.88 -1.51
N LEU A 27 -13.78 -4.26 -2.77
CA LEU A 27 -12.84 -3.95 -3.84
C LEU A 27 -12.68 -2.43 -4.04
N GLN A 28 -13.78 -1.67 -4.05
CA GLN A 28 -13.71 -0.20 -4.11
C GLN A 28 -12.91 0.39 -2.94
N ARG A 29 -13.14 -0.09 -1.70
CA ARG A 29 -12.37 0.36 -0.53
C ARG A 29 -10.88 0.05 -0.69
N TYR A 30 -10.53 -1.18 -1.04
CA TYR A 30 -9.14 -1.59 -1.20
C TYR A 30 -8.41 -0.80 -2.29
N ARG A 31 -9.11 -0.46 -3.37
CA ARG A 31 -8.58 0.41 -4.42
C ARG A 31 -8.29 1.82 -3.88
N SER A 32 -9.22 2.41 -3.15
CA SER A 32 -9.02 3.73 -2.53
C SER A 32 -7.86 3.72 -1.54
N GLU A 33 -7.74 2.70 -0.69
CA GLU A 33 -6.59 2.58 0.23
C GLU A 33 -5.26 2.43 -0.53
N ALA A 34 -5.24 1.69 -1.63
CA ALA A 34 -4.06 1.59 -2.49
C ALA A 34 -3.75 2.91 -3.23
N ASP A 35 -4.75 3.71 -3.59
CA ASP A 35 -4.58 5.07 -4.15
C ASP A 35 -3.99 6.02 -3.10
N GLU A 36 -4.49 5.99 -1.87
CA GLU A 36 -3.95 6.80 -0.77
C GLU A 36 -2.49 6.45 -0.47
N LEU A 37 -2.14 5.17 -0.49
CA LEU A 37 -0.76 4.72 -0.31
C LEU A 37 0.15 5.20 -1.45
N ASP A 38 -0.32 5.13 -2.70
CA ASP A 38 0.41 5.63 -3.86
C ASP A 38 0.67 7.15 -3.76
N HIS A 39 -0.36 7.92 -3.42
CA HIS A 39 -0.24 9.36 -3.21
C HIS A 39 0.73 9.70 -2.09
N TRP A 40 0.65 8.99 -0.98
CA TRP A 40 1.59 9.15 0.12
C TRP A 40 3.03 8.89 -0.33
N LEU A 41 3.26 7.80 -1.08
CA LEU A 41 4.59 7.43 -1.56
C LEU A 41 5.18 8.49 -2.49
N VAL A 42 4.39 8.99 -3.44
CA VAL A 42 4.81 10.08 -4.34
C VAL A 42 5.17 11.34 -3.55
N ASN A 43 4.36 11.72 -2.56
CA ASN A 43 4.63 12.89 -1.72
C ASN A 43 5.90 12.71 -0.87
N THR A 44 6.10 11.55 -0.27
CA THR A 44 7.29 11.25 0.54
C THR A 44 8.55 11.25 -0.32
N GLN A 45 8.50 10.68 -1.52
CA GLN A 45 9.62 10.74 -2.48
C GLN A 45 9.93 12.17 -2.91
N ALA A 46 8.92 13.00 -3.18
CA ALA A 46 9.12 14.40 -3.53
C ALA A 46 9.73 15.20 -2.37
N SER A 47 9.26 14.95 -1.14
CA SER A 47 9.82 15.53 0.08
C SER A 47 11.29 15.14 0.25
N LEU A 48 11.59 13.85 0.15
CA LEU A 48 12.95 13.32 0.28
C LEU A 48 13.90 13.90 -0.78
N ASN A 49 13.46 13.99 -2.04
CA ASN A 49 14.23 14.62 -3.11
C ASN A 49 14.53 16.09 -2.82
N THR A 50 13.57 16.81 -2.23
CA THR A 50 13.80 18.21 -1.83
C THR A 50 14.84 18.29 -0.71
N THR A 51 14.72 17.46 0.33
CA THR A 51 15.68 17.42 1.44
C THR A 51 17.08 16.99 1.00
N LEU A 52 17.19 16.10 0.00
CA LEU A 52 18.46 15.67 -0.61
C LEU A 52 19.14 16.78 -1.44
N VAL A 53 18.37 17.68 -2.07
CA VAL A 53 18.92 18.76 -2.90
C VAL A 53 19.39 19.95 -2.05
N THR A 54 18.85 20.15 -0.84
CA THR A 54 19.21 21.24 0.06
C THR A 54 20.47 21.01 0.92
N ASP A 55 21.29 20.00 0.62
CA ASP A 55 22.57 19.68 1.31
C ASP A 55 23.66 20.80 1.24
N GLU A 56 23.34 22.00 0.73
CA GLU A 56 24.29 23.12 0.63
C GLU A 56 24.44 23.96 1.91
N GLU A 57 23.51 23.87 2.87
CA GLU A 57 23.68 24.47 4.21
C GLU A 57 24.07 23.39 5.23
N PRO A 58 24.86 23.71 6.26
CA PRO A 58 25.11 22.80 7.39
C PRO A 58 23.81 22.64 8.18
N MET A 59 22.85 21.94 7.59
CA MET A 59 21.64 21.50 8.25
C MET A 59 22.05 20.62 9.41
N ASP A 60 21.32 20.75 10.51
CA ASP A 60 21.46 19.91 11.68
C ASP A 60 21.35 18.42 11.28
N MET A 61 22.49 17.74 11.26
CA MET A 61 22.60 16.34 10.85
C MET A 61 21.72 15.45 11.74
N ASP A 62 21.51 15.85 12.99
CA ASP A 62 20.62 15.14 13.93
C ASP A 62 19.15 15.30 13.51
N SER A 63 18.72 16.50 13.09
CA SER A 63 17.36 16.73 12.58
C SER A 63 17.09 15.89 11.31
N GLN A 64 18.03 15.87 10.36
CA GLN A 64 17.88 15.06 9.15
C GLN A 64 17.81 13.56 9.47
N LEU A 65 18.58 13.09 10.46
CA LEU A 65 18.54 11.70 10.90
C LEU A 65 17.20 11.34 11.54
N VAL A 66 16.65 12.22 12.38
CA VAL A 66 15.32 12.08 12.98
C VAL A 66 14.24 12.04 11.89
N ASP A 67 14.31 12.90 10.89
CA ASP A 67 13.35 12.88 9.77
C ASP A 67 13.41 11.57 8.99
N CYS A 68 14.62 11.07 8.70
CA CYS A 68 14.80 9.76 8.05
C CYS A 68 14.22 8.62 8.90
N GLN A 69 14.42 8.64 10.22
CA GLN A 69 13.87 7.64 11.14
C GLN A 69 12.34 7.69 11.18
N ASN A 70 11.75 8.88 11.22
CA ASN A 70 10.30 9.07 11.20
C ASN A 70 9.70 8.51 9.90
N MET A 71 10.32 8.82 8.75
CA MET A 71 9.88 8.29 7.45
C MET A 71 9.99 6.76 7.40
N LEU A 72 11.05 6.16 7.96
CA LEU A 72 11.18 4.69 8.01
C LEU A 72 10.07 4.04 8.84
N VAL A 73 9.75 4.58 10.02
CA VAL A 73 8.63 4.10 10.85
C VAL A 73 7.30 4.22 10.11
N GLU A 74 7.08 5.32 9.39
CA GLU A 74 5.88 5.47 8.59
C GLU A 74 5.81 4.44 7.45
N ILE A 75 6.94 4.12 6.81
CA ILE A 75 7.00 3.06 5.81
C ILE A 75 6.67 1.70 6.41
N GLU A 76 7.18 1.37 7.61
CA GLU A 76 6.84 0.10 8.28
C GLU A 76 5.34 -0.04 8.47
N GLN A 77 4.67 1.03 8.90
CA GLN A 77 3.21 1.05 9.02
C GLN A 77 2.51 0.87 7.67
N LYS A 78 3.01 1.53 6.61
CA LYS A 78 2.47 1.36 5.25
C LYS A 78 2.67 -0.06 4.71
N VAL A 79 3.77 -0.73 5.03
CA VAL A 79 4.04 -2.12 4.64
C VAL A 79 3.05 -3.09 5.30
N VAL A 80 2.67 -2.83 6.56
CA VAL A 80 1.61 -3.62 7.24
C VAL A 80 0.29 -3.47 6.50
N THR A 81 -0.17 -2.24 6.27
CA THR A 81 -1.43 -1.98 5.54
C THR A 81 -1.42 -2.60 4.14
N LEU A 82 -0.30 -2.45 3.41
CA LEU A 82 -0.15 -3.06 2.08
C LEU A 82 -0.20 -4.60 2.13
N SER A 83 0.35 -5.21 3.18
CA SER A 83 0.31 -6.67 3.35
C SER A 83 -1.11 -7.17 3.61
N GLU A 84 -1.87 -6.47 4.45
CA GLU A 84 -3.29 -6.75 4.70
C GLU A 84 -4.11 -6.62 3.41
N LEU A 85 -3.95 -5.51 2.67
CA LEU A 85 -4.59 -5.30 1.37
C LEU A 85 -4.23 -6.40 0.36
N SER A 86 -2.98 -6.87 0.35
CA SER A 86 -2.53 -7.93 -0.55
C SER A 86 -3.24 -9.25 -0.26
N VAL A 87 -3.39 -9.61 1.01
CA VAL A 87 -4.15 -10.81 1.42
C VAL A 87 -5.62 -10.67 1.03
N HIS A 88 -6.22 -9.50 1.25
CA HIS A 88 -7.61 -9.26 0.85
C HIS A 88 -7.80 -9.32 -0.67
N SER A 89 -6.87 -8.78 -1.44
CA SER A 89 -6.86 -8.87 -2.90
C SER A 89 -6.73 -10.32 -3.38
N GLU A 90 -5.90 -11.14 -2.74
CA GLU A 90 -5.72 -12.55 -3.08
C GLU A 90 -6.96 -13.38 -2.75
N ASN A 91 -7.62 -13.11 -1.61
CA ASN A 91 -8.91 -13.73 -1.28
C ASN A 91 -9.98 -13.38 -2.32
N LEU A 92 -10.04 -12.12 -2.77
CA LEU A 92 -10.94 -11.71 -3.86
C LEU A 92 -10.62 -12.40 -5.19
N LEU A 93 -9.36 -12.76 -5.47
CA LEU A 93 -9.02 -13.53 -6.68
C LEU A 93 -9.47 -14.99 -6.59
N MET A 94 -9.37 -15.59 -5.40
CA MET A 94 -9.77 -16.97 -5.17
C MET A 94 -11.30 -17.13 -5.09
N GLU A 95 -11.97 -16.24 -4.36
CA GLU A 95 -13.40 -16.31 -4.03
C GLU A 95 -14.27 -15.39 -4.91
N GLY A 96 -13.65 -14.47 -5.65
CA GLY A 96 -14.35 -13.50 -6.49
C GLY A 96 -15.02 -14.13 -7.70
N LYS A 97 -16.13 -13.51 -8.10
CA LYS A 97 -16.81 -13.88 -9.35
C LYS A 97 -16.06 -13.33 -10.57
N ALA A 98 -16.38 -13.83 -11.75
CA ALA A 98 -15.72 -13.43 -13.00
C ALA A 98 -15.68 -11.91 -13.24
N GLN A 99 -16.69 -11.19 -12.75
CA GLN A 99 -16.79 -9.74 -12.88
C GLN A 99 -15.77 -8.97 -12.00
N THR A 100 -15.49 -9.43 -10.78
CA THR A 100 -14.57 -8.76 -9.85
C THR A 100 -13.13 -9.23 -9.99
N LYS A 101 -12.90 -10.33 -10.70
CA LYS A 101 -11.56 -10.90 -10.91
C LYS A 101 -10.59 -9.96 -11.62
N ASP A 102 -10.98 -9.35 -12.74
CA ASP A 102 -10.09 -8.44 -13.49
C ASP A 102 -9.65 -7.25 -12.62
N GLU A 103 -10.58 -6.66 -11.89
CA GLU A 103 -10.26 -5.55 -10.98
C GLU A 103 -9.41 -5.99 -9.79
N ALA A 104 -9.64 -7.18 -9.24
CA ALA A 104 -8.80 -7.75 -8.18
C ALA A 104 -7.39 -8.08 -8.69
N GLU A 105 -7.23 -8.48 -9.97
CA GLU A 105 -5.92 -8.70 -10.60
C GLU A 105 -5.17 -7.38 -10.76
N GLN A 106 -5.86 -6.33 -11.22
CA GLN A 106 -5.30 -4.98 -11.32
C GLN A 106 -4.87 -4.45 -9.94
N LEU A 107 -5.69 -4.66 -8.90
CA LEU A 107 -5.36 -4.30 -7.53
C LEU A 107 -4.10 -5.06 -7.05
N ALA A 108 -4.03 -6.37 -7.28
CA ALA A 108 -2.87 -7.17 -6.90
C ALA A 108 -1.57 -6.69 -7.60
N LEU A 109 -1.65 -6.34 -8.89
CA LEU A 109 -0.53 -5.76 -9.63
C LEU A 109 -0.10 -4.41 -9.04
N LYS A 110 -1.06 -3.56 -8.71
CA LYS A 110 -0.79 -2.26 -8.09
C LYS A 110 -0.13 -2.42 -6.73
N LEU A 111 -0.65 -3.29 -5.87
CA LEU A 111 -0.07 -3.58 -4.56
C LEU A 111 1.35 -4.15 -4.67
N ARG A 112 1.62 -5.01 -5.66
CA ARG A 112 2.98 -5.50 -5.93
C ARG A 112 3.94 -4.37 -6.32
N THR A 113 3.47 -3.43 -7.14
CA THR A 113 4.25 -2.26 -7.56
C THR A 113 4.54 -1.34 -6.37
N LEU A 114 3.52 -1.02 -5.58
CA LEU A 114 3.64 -0.22 -4.36
C LEU A 114 4.62 -0.85 -3.36
N LYS A 115 4.58 -2.17 -3.18
CA LYS A 115 5.56 -2.89 -2.36
C LYS A 115 6.99 -2.64 -2.83
N GLY A 116 7.23 -2.76 -4.13
CA GLY A 116 8.54 -2.50 -4.73
C GLY A 116 9.01 -1.08 -4.46
N SER A 117 8.14 -0.10 -4.69
CA SER A 117 8.45 1.31 -4.45
C SER A 117 8.71 1.64 -2.98
N LEU A 118 7.99 1.01 -2.04
CA LEU A 118 8.23 1.18 -0.60
C LEU A 118 9.60 0.62 -0.20
N LEU A 119 9.96 -0.57 -0.68
CA LEU A 119 11.27 -1.18 -0.41
C LEU A 119 12.41 -0.34 -0.99
N GLU A 120 12.21 0.22 -2.18
CA GLU A 120 13.15 1.14 -2.79
C GLU A 120 13.35 2.40 -1.94
N LEU A 121 12.26 3.00 -1.47
CA LEU A 121 12.29 4.18 -0.60
C LEU A 121 13.00 3.88 0.73
N GLN A 122 12.74 2.72 1.35
CA GLN A 122 13.47 2.29 2.54
C GLN A 122 14.98 2.19 2.28
N ARG A 123 15.38 1.63 1.14
CA ARG A 123 16.80 1.53 0.77
C ARG A 123 17.43 2.92 0.65
N ILE A 124 16.80 3.84 -0.08
CA ILE A 124 17.29 5.21 -0.25
C ILE A 124 17.43 5.92 1.10
N LEU A 125 16.45 5.77 2.00
CA LEU A 125 16.52 6.34 3.35
C LEU A 125 17.67 5.76 4.17
N HIS A 126 17.87 4.43 4.13
CA HIS A 126 19.02 3.81 4.81
C HIS A 126 20.36 4.27 4.25
N ASP A 127 20.50 4.37 2.92
CA ASP A 127 21.70 4.89 2.28
C ASP A 127 21.97 6.35 2.72
N LYS A 128 20.91 7.18 2.79
CA LYS A 128 21.01 8.55 3.31
C LYS A 128 21.47 8.59 4.78
N GLN A 129 20.92 7.74 5.64
CA GLN A 129 21.33 7.66 7.05
C GLN A 129 22.80 7.27 7.18
N ILE A 130 23.27 6.30 6.39
CA ILE A 130 24.68 5.88 6.38
C ILE A 130 25.56 7.05 5.95
N ASN A 131 25.18 7.79 4.90
CA ASN A 131 25.94 8.94 4.42
C ASN A 131 26.04 10.06 5.47
N ILE A 132 24.93 10.40 6.12
CA ILE A 132 24.91 11.40 7.22
C ILE A 132 25.83 10.94 8.37
N GLN A 133 25.71 9.68 8.79
CA GLN A 133 26.50 9.13 9.89
C GLN A 133 27.99 9.05 9.55
N GLN A 134 28.36 8.73 8.30
CA GLN A 134 29.76 8.69 7.86
C GLN A 134 30.35 10.10 7.70
N GLY A 135 29.57 11.07 7.21
CA GLY A 135 29.96 12.47 7.13
C GLY A 135 30.27 13.06 8.51
N ALA A 136 29.40 12.78 9.50
CA ALA A 136 29.60 13.20 10.89
C ALA A 136 30.87 12.61 11.55
N ILE A 137 31.37 11.46 11.07
CA ILE A 137 32.60 10.83 11.58
C ILE A 137 33.87 11.49 10.99
N GLN A 138 33.80 12.04 9.77
CA GLN A 138 34.94 12.72 9.15
C GLN A 138 35.15 14.15 9.67
N GLU A 139 34.14 14.76 10.30
CA GLU A 139 34.24 16.10 10.92
C GLU A 139 34.79 16.08 12.37
N LYS A 140 35.23 14.93 12.89
CA LYS A 140 35.91 14.80 14.20
C LYS A 140 37.41 14.64 14.08
#